data_AF-A0A2D8GMK2-F1
#
_entry.id   AF-A0A2D8GMK2-F1
#
_cell.length_a   1.000
_cell.length_b   1.000
_cell.length_c   1.000
_cell.angle_alpha   90.00
_cell.angle_beta   90.00
_cell.angle_gamma   90.00
#
_symmetry.space_group_name_H-M   'P 1'
#
loop_
_entity.id
_entity.type
_entity.pdbx_description
1 polymer ?
#
loop_
_entity_poly.entity_id
_entity_poly.type
_entity_poly.pdbx_seq_one_letter_code
_entity_poly.pdbx_strand_id
1 'polypeptide(L)'
;LPDFKNLDRYKGVFVHPQFWPDSLEYENRKIIVIGSGATAVTLVPKLAEKAKHVTMLQRSPTYIVSRPSTDKNAKRLEKYFSEKLAYRLARWKNILASLIFYSVSRRWPGFVK
;
A
#
# COMPACT_ATOMS: atom_id res chain seq x y z
N LEU A 1 5.37 -17.64 -7.47
CA LEU A 1 6.32 -16.61 -7.95
C LEU A 1 6.19 -16.51 -9.47
N PRO A 2 6.38 -15.32 -10.08
CA PRO A 2 6.55 -15.22 -11.52
C PRO A 2 7.74 -16.08 -11.98
N ASP A 3 7.67 -16.61 -13.19
CA ASP A 3 8.80 -17.31 -13.79
C ASP A 3 9.87 -16.29 -14.22
N PHE A 4 11.05 -16.38 -13.61
CA PHE A 4 12.19 -15.53 -13.92
C PHE A 4 13.26 -16.40 -14.59
N LYS A 5 13.42 -16.21 -15.90
CA LYS A 5 14.47 -16.90 -16.66
C LYS A 5 15.85 -16.60 -16.05
N ASN A 6 16.63 -17.65 -15.81
CA ASN A 6 17.99 -17.59 -15.24
C ASN A 6 18.07 -17.01 -13.82
N LEU A 7 17.02 -17.15 -13.01
CA LEU A 7 17.05 -16.70 -11.61
C LEU A 7 18.18 -17.37 -10.81
N ASP A 8 18.53 -18.61 -11.15
CA ASP A 8 19.66 -19.37 -10.60
C ASP A 8 21.02 -18.67 -10.81
N ARG A 9 21.16 -17.81 -11.82
CA ARG A 9 22.39 -17.05 -12.09
C ARG A 9 22.48 -15.76 -11.28
N TYR A 10 21.39 -15.36 -10.62
CA TYR A 10 21.37 -14.15 -9.81
C TYR A 10 22.17 -14.39 -8.52
N LYS A 11 23.26 -13.65 -8.35
CA LYS A 11 24.15 -13.77 -7.18
C LYS A 11 23.69 -12.95 -5.96
N GLY A 12 22.60 -12.19 -6.10
CA GLY A 12 22.04 -11.41 -5.00
C GLY A 12 21.02 -12.22 -4.20
N VAL A 13 20.46 -11.59 -3.16
CA VAL A 13 19.40 -12.21 -2.37
C VAL A 13 18.06 -11.99 -3.06
N PHE A 14 17.33 -13.09 -3.28
CA PHE A 14 15.96 -13.05 -3.78
C PHE A 14 14.99 -13.32 -2.62
N VAL A 15 14.07 -12.40 -2.37
CA VAL A 15 13.11 -12.49 -1.26
C VAL A 15 11.70 -12.30 -1.78
N HIS A 16 10.81 -13.22 -1.42
CA HIS A 16 9.38 -13.01 -1.59
C HIS A 16 8.81 -12.36 -0.32
N PRO A 17 8.08 -11.23 -0.40
CA PRO A 17 7.61 -10.50 0.79
C PRO A 17 6.76 -11.32 1.77
N GLN A 18 6.08 -12.38 1.32
CA GLN A 18 5.32 -13.27 2.19
C GLN A 18 6.20 -14.18 3.06
N PHE A 19 7.45 -14.42 2.63
CA PHE A 19 8.42 -15.29 3.30
C PHE A 19 9.66 -14.48 3.64
N TRP A 20 9.46 -13.39 4.39
CA TRP A 20 10.53 -12.46 4.76
C TRP A 20 11.51 -13.14 5.74
N PRO A 21 12.82 -13.22 5.42
CA PRO A 21 13.80 -13.80 6.33
C PRO A 21 14.10 -12.86 7.49
N ASP A 22 14.10 -13.37 8.72
CA ASP A 22 14.43 -12.60 9.93
C ASP A 22 15.89 -12.08 9.92
N SER A 23 16.79 -12.82 9.28
CA SER A 23 18.22 -12.50 9.16
C SER A 23 18.56 -11.63 7.94
N LEU A 24 17.56 -11.06 7.25
CA LEU A 24 17.82 -10.27 6.04
C LEU A 24 18.43 -8.91 6.37
N GLU A 25 19.74 -8.78 6.15
CA GLU A 25 20.44 -7.50 6.19
C GLU A 25 20.36 -6.78 4.83
N TYR A 26 19.75 -5.59 4.82
CA TYR A 26 19.54 -4.81 3.60
C TYR A 26 20.06 -3.36 3.67
N GLU A 27 20.73 -3.00 4.77
CA GLU A 27 21.32 -1.67 4.94
C GLU A 27 22.42 -1.42 3.91
N ASN A 28 22.44 -0.19 3.35
CA ASN A 28 23.38 0.20 2.28
C ASN A 28 23.37 -0.70 1.02
N ARG A 29 22.37 -1.57 0.84
CA ARG A 29 22.19 -2.39 -0.36
C ARG A 29 21.44 -1.64 -1.46
N LYS A 30 21.65 -2.04 -2.71
CA LYS A 30 20.79 -1.67 -3.84
C LYS A 30 19.70 -2.73 -3.97
N ILE A 31 18.44 -2.32 -3.94
CA ILE A 31 17.29 -3.24 -3.90
C ILE A 31 16.37 -2.94 -5.06
N ILE A 32 15.89 -4.00 -5.72
CA ILE A 32 14.80 -3.90 -6.71
C ILE A 32 13.56 -4.54 -6.10
N VAL A 33 12.48 -3.77 -5.99
CA VAL A 33 11.15 -4.28 -5.62
C VAL A 33 10.36 -4.51 -6.89
N ILE A 34 9.99 -5.76 -7.18
CA ILE A 34 9.23 -6.13 -8.37
C ILE A 34 7.74 -6.13 -8.02
N GLY A 35 7.01 -5.17 -8.57
CA GLY A 35 5.58 -4.95 -8.32
C GLY A 35 5.28 -3.57 -7.73
N SER A 36 4.03 -3.17 -7.87
CA SER A 36 3.49 -1.86 -7.47
C SER A 36 2.22 -1.97 -6.63
N GLY A 37 1.83 -3.18 -6.22
CA GLY A 37 0.62 -3.43 -5.43
C GLY A 37 0.73 -2.93 -3.99
N ALA A 38 -0.30 -3.20 -3.17
CA ALA A 38 -0.37 -2.74 -1.77
C ALA A 38 0.88 -3.09 -0.95
N THR A 39 1.42 -4.29 -1.13
CA THR A 39 2.67 -4.72 -0.46
C THR A 39 3.87 -3.86 -0.87
N ALA A 40 4.00 -3.49 -2.14
CA ALA A 40 5.10 -2.65 -2.60
C ALA A 40 4.97 -1.21 -2.06
N VAL A 41 3.74 -0.69 -1.98
CA VAL A 41 3.44 0.65 -1.46
C VAL A 41 3.87 0.81 0.00
N THR A 42 3.78 -0.24 0.80
CA THR A 42 4.24 -0.22 2.20
C THR A 42 5.71 -0.59 2.33
N LEU A 43 6.21 -1.51 1.50
CA LEU A 43 7.58 -2.02 1.58
C LEU A 43 8.63 -1.02 1.06
N VAL A 44 8.39 -0.38 -0.08
CA VAL A 44 9.36 0.53 -0.72
C VAL A 44 9.74 1.69 0.22
N PRO A 45 8.81 2.42 0.87
CA PRO A 45 9.18 3.48 1.81
C PRO A 45 10.03 2.97 2.96
N LYS A 46 9.71 1.80 3.52
CA LYS A 46 10.46 1.21 4.64
C LYS A 46 11.86 0.75 4.25
N LEU A 47 12.02 0.18 3.05
CA LEU A 47 13.34 -0.15 2.55
C LEU A 47 14.18 1.10 2.27
N ALA A 48 13.56 2.16 1.75
CA ALA A 48 14.24 3.40 1.41
C ALA A 48 14.83 4.14 2.63
N GLU A 49 14.35 3.86 3.84
CA GLU A 49 14.92 4.42 5.08
C GLU A 49 16.37 3.96 5.34
N LYS A 50 16.76 2.75 4.90
CA LYS A 50 18.07 2.14 5.22
C LYS A 50 18.87 1.64 4.01
N ALA A 51 18.20 1.34 2.90
CA ALA A 51 18.87 0.88 1.70
C ALA A 51 19.67 2.02 1.04
N LYS A 52 20.75 1.69 0.33
CA LYS A 52 21.50 2.69 -0.45
C LYS A 52 20.68 3.24 -1.61
N HIS A 53 19.88 2.38 -2.24
CA HIS A 53 18.98 2.77 -3.31
C HIS A 53 17.89 1.72 -3.47
N VAL A 54 16.64 2.16 -3.66
CA VAL A 54 15.50 1.28 -3.92
C VAL A 54 14.90 1.64 -5.28
N THR A 55 14.84 0.65 -6.17
CA THR A 55 14.21 0.76 -7.48
C THR A 55 12.91 -0.04 -7.47
N MET A 56 11.78 0.59 -7.82
CA MET A 56 10.51 -0.10 -8.01
C MET A 56 10.34 -0.47 -9.49
N LEU A 57 10.33 -1.76 -9.80
CA LEU A 57 10.04 -2.27 -11.13
C LEU A 57 8.53 -2.51 -11.25
N GLN A 58 7.88 -1.69 -12.07
CA GLN A 58 6.42 -1.66 -12.20
C GLN A 58 5.97 -2.10 -13.59
N ARG A 59 5.14 -3.15 -13.66
CA ARG A 59 4.46 -3.56 -14.91
C ARG A 59 3.20 -2.71 -15.18
N SER A 60 2.42 -2.47 -14.14
CA SER A 60 1.15 -1.72 -14.23
C SER A 60 1.11 -0.67 -13.12
N PRO A 61 0.83 0.61 -13.43
CA PRO A 61 0.79 1.66 -12.44
C PRO A 61 -0.35 1.48 -11.44
N THR A 62 -0.03 1.72 -10.17
CA THR A 62 -1.02 1.80 -9.09
C THR A 62 -1.36 3.26 -8.83
N TYR A 63 -2.65 3.56 -8.72
CA TYR A 63 -3.12 4.88 -8.29
C TYR A 63 -2.95 5.01 -6.78
N ILE A 64 -2.25 6.05 -6.34
CA ILE A 64 -1.97 6.32 -4.93
C ILE A 64 -2.73 7.56 -4.50
N VAL A 65 -3.37 7.50 -3.34
CA VAL A 65 -3.99 8.66 -2.69
C VAL A 65 -3.51 8.73 -1.25
N SER A 66 -3.10 9.91 -0.82
CA SER A 66 -2.77 10.15 0.59
C SER A 66 -4.05 10.19 1.41
N ARG A 67 -4.11 9.38 2.47
CA ARG A 67 -5.21 9.41 3.44
C ARG A 67 -4.66 9.53 4.86
N PRO A 68 -5.32 10.30 5.73
CA PRO A 68 -4.95 10.36 7.12
C PRO A 68 -5.12 8.98 7.77
N SER A 69 -4.19 8.60 8.65
CA SER A 69 -4.26 7.36 9.43
C SER A 69 -5.43 7.34 10.42
N THR A 70 -6.00 8.51 10.72
CA THR A 70 -7.09 8.68 11.68
C THR A 70 -8.28 9.40 11.04
N ASP A 71 -9.47 8.83 11.21
CA ASP A 71 -10.72 9.49 10.82
C ASP A 71 -11.19 10.45 11.93
N LYS A 72 -10.97 11.75 11.72
CA LYS A 72 -11.42 12.80 12.66
C LYS A 72 -12.93 12.80 12.86
N ASN A 73 -13.72 12.41 11.84
CA ASN A 73 -15.17 12.36 11.95
C ASN A 73 -15.60 11.16 12.78
N ALA A 74 -14.94 10.00 12.63
CA ALA A 74 -15.18 8.85 13.49
C ALA A 74 -14.89 9.18 14.96
N LYS A 75 -13.74 9.82 15.25
CA LYS A 75 -13.40 10.27 16.61
C LYS A 75 -14.42 11.26 17.20
N ARG A 76 -14.99 12.14 16.37
CA ARG A 76 -16.07 13.02 16.80
C ARG A 76 -17.33 12.23 17.12
N LEU A 77 -17.69 11.25 16.31
CA LEU A 77 -18.87 10.39 16.56
C LEU A 77 -18.74 9.63 17.88
N GLU A 78 -17.55 9.11 18.19
CA GLU A 78 -17.26 8.45 19.47
C GLU A 78 -17.47 9.36 20.68
N LYS A 79 -17.31 10.68 20.53
CA LYS A 79 -17.55 11.65 21.61
C LYS A 79 -19.03 11.90 21.90
N TYR A 80 -19.90 11.77 20.88
CA TYR A 80 -21.32 12.16 20.98
C TYR A 80 -22.29 10.97 21.03
N PHE A 81 -21.85 9.78 20.64
CA PHE A 81 -22.71 8.59 20.53
C PHE A 81 -22.12 7.39 21.29
N SER A 82 -22.97 6.39 21.55
CA SER A 82 -22.50 5.10 22.08
C SER A 82 -21.55 4.42 21.09
N GLU A 83 -20.59 3.64 21.60
CA GLU A 83 -19.55 2.97 20.82
C GLU A 83 -20.10 2.22 19.60
N LYS A 84 -21.17 1.43 19.80
CA LYS A 84 -21.84 0.67 18.73
C LYS A 84 -22.41 1.59 17.65
N LEU A 85 -23.03 2.71 18.02
CA LEU A 85 -23.64 3.63 17.07
C LEU A 85 -22.58 4.45 16.33
N ALA A 86 -21.57 4.96 17.06
CA ALA A 86 -20.42 5.66 16.48
C ALA A 86 -19.71 4.79 15.44
N TYR A 87 -19.42 3.53 15.78
CA TYR A 87 -18.83 2.56 14.87
C TYR A 87 -19.69 2.33 13.62
N ARG A 88 -21.00 2.10 13.80
CA ARG A 88 -21.92 1.88 12.66
C ARG A 88 -21.97 3.09 11.74
N LEU A 89 -22.08 4.30 12.28
CA LEU A 89 -22.12 5.54 11.51
C LEU A 89 -20.80 5.76 10.75
N ALA A 90 -19.66 5.60 11.42
CA ALA A 90 -18.35 5.73 10.79
C ALA A 90 -18.16 4.70 9.67
N ARG A 91 -18.56 3.44 9.90
CA ARG A 91 -18.47 2.36 8.92
C ARG A 91 -19.34 2.65 7.69
N TRP A 92 -20.59 3.03 7.87
CA TRP A 92 -21.49 3.38 6.76
C TRP A 92 -21.00 4.59 5.97
N LYS A 93 -20.51 5.63 6.66
CA LYS A 93 -19.86 6.79 6.01
C LYS A 93 -18.70 6.33 5.10
N ASN A 94 -17.82 5.47 5.60
CA ASN A 94 -16.64 5.00 4.86
C ASN A 94 -17.00 4.11 3.67
N ILE A 95 -18.00 3.24 3.83
CA ILE A 95 -18.53 2.42 2.73
C ILE A 95 -19.11 3.34 1.65
N LEU A 96 -19.99 4.27 2.03
CA LEU A 96 -20.64 5.18 1.07
C LEU A 96 -19.61 6.06 0.35
N ALA A 97 -18.64 6.62 1.09
CA ALA A 97 -17.56 7.41 0.49
C ALA A 97 -16.73 6.58 -0.50
N SER A 98 -16.47 5.30 -0.22
CA SER A 98 -15.74 4.42 -1.12
C SER A 98 -16.54 4.08 -2.37
N LEU A 99 -17.86 3.85 -2.24
CA LEU A 99 -18.76 3.61 -3.36
C LEU A 99 -18.89 4.86 -4.26
N ILE A 100 -19.03 6.04 -3.66
CA ILE A 100 -19.05 7.31 -4.39
C ILE A 100 -17.74 7.50 -5.13
N PHE A 101 -16.59 7.32 -4.46
CA PHE A 101 -15.28 7.46 -5.08
C PHE A 101 -15.11 6.51 -6.27
N TYR A 102 -15.49 5.23 -6.12
CA TYR A 102 -15.44 4.25 -7.20
C TYR A 102 -16.35 4.65 -8.37
N SER A 103 -17.60 5.05 -8.08
CA SER A 103 -18.59 5.45 -9.08
C SER A 103 -18.13 6.67 -9.89
N VAL A 104 -17.65 7.71 -9.19
CA VAL A 104 -17.10 8.93 -9.81
C VAL A 104 -15.86 8.59 -10.65
N SER A 105 -14.95 7.77 -10.13
CA SER A 105 -13.75 7.36 -10.87
C SER A 105 -14.08 6.59 -12.16
N ARG A 106 -15.13 5.76 -12.13
CA ARG A 106 -15.56 4.98 -13.30
C ARG A 106 -16.32 5.83 -14.32
N ARG A 107 -17.15 6.78 -13.87
CA ARG A 107 -18.01 7.59 -14.74
C ARG A 107 -17.31 8.82 -15.30
N TRP A 108 -16.42 9.43 -14.53
CA TRP A 108 -15.68 10.66 -14.88
C TRP A 108 -14.19 10.53 -14.54
N PRO A 109 -13.44 9.66 -15.24
CA PRO A 109 -12.03 9.42 -14.93
C PRO A 109 -11.15 10.67 -15.08
N GLY A 110 -11.50 11.61 -15.96
CA GLY A 110 -10.77 12.87 -16.14
C GLY A 110 -10.90 13.85 -14.98
N PHE A 111 -11.90 13.69 -14.11
CA PHE A 111 -12.09 14.53 -12.93
C PHE A 111 -11.30 14.02 -11.70
N VAL A 112 -10.99 12.72 -11.67
CA VAL A 112 -10.31 12.06 -10.54
C VAL A 112 -8.80 11.91 -10.76
N LYS A 113 -8.36 11.93 -12.03
CA LYS A 113 -6.95 11.81 -12.41
C LYS A 113 -6.09 12.97 -11.95
#